data_AF-A0A7C2YQN1-F1
#
_entry.id   AF-A0A7C2YQN1-F1
#
_cell.length_a   1.000
_cell.length_b   1.000
_cell.length_c   1.000
_cell.angle_alpha   90.00
_cell.angle_beta   90.00
_cell.angle_gamma   90.00
#
_symmetry.space_group_name_H-M   'P 1'
#
loop_
_entity.id
_entity.type
_entity.pdbx_description
1 polymer ?
#
loop_
_entity_poly.entity_id
_entity_poly.type
_entity_poly.pdbx_seq_one_letter_code
_entity_poly.pdbx_strand_id
1 'polypeptide(L)'
;MNPRTLPALGSIALVAVAIHLAVAGAAFAQAPERMILVGAPPLGPTWLLAEDGTRTPAGCGPEAARILLAYYDRRYGYRFLADGPAAAIAELYKLMGTITIVWGGQHQGLTWPWAFTAGLRAYIERKCPRGVVLGTADGSLAAVFARSVELIQRGVPHVVLFDWAGKGGIFPNHYAVVVGYDISGERRHLVLNPGWGYDFQLLDMSDPAAAPVALYWIEEIPDPPPGEPGVAIGPPSGAGMWEVEGGAARFRPVLHLHSDPPRIVRWPPSTRLEFPVSGVEDIVIAMWDER
;
A
#
# COMPACT_ATOMS: atom_id res chain seq x y z
N MET A 1 -54.02 -28.07 -30.36
CA MET A 1 -53.39 -27.29 -31.45
C MET A 1 -52.62 -26.14 -30.82
N ASN A 2 -51.31 -26.13 -31.07
CA ASN A 2 -50.32 -25.07 -30.85
C ASN A 2 -50.43 -24.15 -29.63
N PRO A 3 -49.56 -24.35 -28.62
CA PRO A 3 -49.16 -23.29 -27.70
C PRO A 3 -48.18 -22.33 -28.43
N ARG A 4 -48.35 -21.02 -28.25
CA ARG A 4 -47.32 -20.03 -28.60
C ARG A 4 -46.56 -19.63 -27.32
N THR A 5 -45.32 -20.12 -27.25
CA THR A 5 -44.11 -19.52 -26.66
C THR A 5 -43.97 -18.04 -27.11
N LEU A 6 -43.41 -17.03 -26.40
CA LEU A 6 -42.43 -16.78 -25.32
C LEU A 6 -42.60 -15.28 -24.89
N PRO A 7 -41.84 -14.70 -23.93
CA PRO A 7 -41.18 -15.25 -22.75
C PRO A 7 -41.61 -14.54 -21.45
N ALA A 8 -41.53 -15.26 -20.33
CA ALA A 8 -41.49 -14.68 -19.00
C ALA A 8 -40.22 -13.82 -18.87
N LEU A 9 -40.39 -12.60 -18.36
CA LEU A 9 -39.31 -11.72 -17.93
C LEU A 9 -38.41 -12.50 -16.97
N GLY A 10 -37.23 -12.87 -17.47
CA GLY A 10 -36.18 -13.45 -16.66
C GLY A 10 -35.83 -12.47 -15.55
N SER A 11 -36.10 -12.87 -14.32
CA SER A 11 -35.53 -12.25 -13.14
C SER A 11 -34.02 -12.28 -13.31
N ILE A 12 -33.43 -11.11 -13.59
CA ILE A 12 -31.99 -10.92 -13.50
C ILE A 12 -31.66 -11.12 -12.02
N ALA A 13 -31.16 -12.31 -11.69
CA ALA A 13 -30.50 -12.55 -10.43
C ALA A 13 -29.26 -11.66 -10.42
N LEU A 14 -29.37 -10.51 -9.75
CA LEU A 14 -28.26 -9.64 -9.42
C LEU A 14 -27.41 -10.41 -8.40
N VAL A 15 -26.49 -11.25 -8.88
CA VAL A 15 -25.46 -11.84 -8.03
C VAL A 15 -24.45 -10.73 -7.76
N ALA A 16 -24.75 -9.91 -6.75
CA ALA A 16 -23.76 -9.10 -6.09
C ALA A 16 -22.81 -10.06 -5.37
N VAL A 17 -21.71 -10.44 -6.01
CA VAL A 17 -20.60 -11.08 -5.30
C VAL A 17 -19.93 -9.98 -4.50
N ALA A 18 -20.49 -9.69 -3.34
CA ALA A 18 -19.73 -9.03 -2.29
C ALA A 18 -18.55 -9.96 -1.99
N ILE A 19 -17.33 -9.46 -2.17
CA ILE A 19 -16.14 -10.10 -1.61
C ILE A 19 -16.24 -9.90 -0.09
N HIS A 20 -17.08 -10.71 0.54
CA HIS A 20 -17.03 -10.94 1.98
C HIS A 20 -15.88 -11.91 2.20
N LEU A 21 -14.70 -11.35 2.48
CA LEU A 21 -13.71 -12.09 3.26
C LEU A 21 -14.40 -12.53 4.53
N ALA A 22 -14.58 -13.84 4.65
CA ALA A 22 -15.13 -14.49 5.83
C ALA A 22 -14.21 -14.21 7.03
N VAL A 23 -14.52 -13.16 7.77
CA VAL A 23 -14.21 -13.03 9.20
C VAL A 23 -15.54 -12.87 9.93
N ALA A 24 -16.45 -13.82 9.71
CA ALA A 24 -17.64 -13.97 10.51
C ALA A 24 -17.42 -15.16 11.44
N GLY A 25 -17.07 -14.89 12.71
CA GLY A 25 -17.16 -15.91 13.76
C GLY A 25 -16.07 -15.99 14.82
N ALA A 26 -15.06 -15.11 14.84
CA ALA A 26 -14.21 -14.99 16.01
C ALA A 26 -14.78 -13.88 16.91
N ALA A 27 -15.14 -14.21 18.15
CA ALA A 27 -15.30 -13.23 19.22
C ALA A 27 -14.17 -12.20 19.11
N PHE A 28 -14.45 -10.89 19.17
CA PHE A 28 -13.47 -9.83 19.00
C PHE A 28 -12.23 -10.10 19.86
N ALA A 29 -11.23 -10.76 19.28
CA ALA A 29 -9.87 -10.67 19.77
C ALA A 29 -9.57 -9.18 19.72
N GLN A 30 -9.15 -8.63 20.84
CA GLN A 30 -8.67 -7.26 20.91
C GLN A 30 -7.70 -7.06 19.74
N ALA A 31 -7.93 -6.02 18.94
CA ALA A 31 -7.07 -5.75 17.80
C ALA A 31 -5.63 -5.59 18.30
N PRO A 32 -4.62 -6.11 17.58
CA PRO A 32 -3.25 -6.12 18.06
C PRO A 32 -2.75 -4.69 18.25
N GLU A 33 -1.90 -4.46 19.26
CA GLU A 33 -1.31 -3.13 19.51
C GLU A 33 -0.40 -2.70 18.36
N ARG A 34 0.22 -3.67 17.68
CA ARG A 34 1.02 -3.42 16.48
C ARG A 34 0.70 -4.44 15.41
N MET A 35 0.72 -3.99 14.16
CA MET A 35 0.47 -4.84 13.00
C MET A 35 1.34 -4.36 11.85
N ILE A 36 1.96 -5.31 11.12
CA ILE A 36 2.65 -5.04 9.86
C ILE A 36 2.19 -6.07 8.82
N LEU A 37 1.73 -5.56 7.67
CA LEU A 37 1.47 -6.30 6.45
C LEU A 37 2.78 -6.44 5.67
N VAL A 38 3.43 -7.59 5.80
CA VAL A 38 4.60 -7.94 4.99
C VAL A 38 4.13 -8.39 3.61
N GLY A 39 4.90 -8.03 2.58
CA GLY A 39 4.66 -8.41 1.19
C GLY A 39 4.71 -7.24 0.21
N ALA A 40 4.74 -6.00 0.69
CA ALA A 40 4.98 -4.82 -0.14
C ALA A 40 6.50 -4.68 -0.37
N PRO A 41 6.99 -4.82 -1.61
CA PRO A 41 8.42 -4.86 -1.86
C PRO A 41 9.09 -3.50 -1.58
N PRO A 42 10.31 -3.46 -1.02
CA PRO A 42 11.07 -2.23 -0.82
C PRO A 42 11.65 -1.74 -2.16
N LEU A 43 10.79 -1.16 -3.00
CA LEU A 43 11.19 -0.59 -4.30
C LEU A 43 11.71 0.85 -4.16
N GLY A 44 12.35 1.31 -5.23
CA GLY A 44 12.76 2.70 -5.41
C GLY A 44 14.14 3.07 -4.81
N PRO A 45 14.54 4.35 -4.93
CA PRO A 45 13.98 5.35 -5.84
C PRO A 45 14.34 5.04 -7.30
N THR A 46 13.41 5.29 -8.24
CA THR A 46 13.61 4.97 -9.66
C THR A 46 13.96 6.20 -10.50
N TRP A 47 14.96 6.07 -11.37
CA TRP A 47 15.28 7.05 -12.42
C TRP A 47 14.79 6.55 -13.77
N LEU A 48 13.88 7.29 -14.39
CA LEU A 48 13.42 7.08 -15.76
C LEU A 48 14.51 7.56 -16.72
N LEU A 49 14.75 6.79 -17.78
CA LEU A 49 15.70 7.12 -18.83
C LEU A 49 14.92 7.40 -20.13
N ALA A 50 15.09 8.60 -20.67
CA ALA A 50 14.58 8.95 -22.00
C ALA A 50 15.50 8.44 -23.11
N GLU A 51 15.00 8.40 -24.35
CA GLU A 51 15.77 7.97 -25.52
C GLU A 51 17.01 8.83 -25.79
N ASP A 52 16.96 10.11 -25.42
CA ASP A 52 18.07 11.06 -25.53
C ASP A 52 19.12 10.95 -24.41
N GLY A 53 18.96 9.98 -23.49
CA GLY A 53 19.85 9.78 -22.35
C GLY A 53 19.48 10.58 -21.10
N THR A 54 18.47 11.46 -21.16
CA THR A 54 18.04 12.27 -20.01
C THR A 54 17.49 11.38 -18.89
N ARG A 55 17.99 11.61 -17.66
CA ARG A 55 17.51 10.92 -16.46
C ARG A 55 16.55 11.79 -15.68
N THR A 56 15.36 11.27 -15.44
CA THR A 56 14.27 11.95 -14.72
C THR A 56 13.84 11.12 -13.52
N PRO A 57 13.73 11.69 -12.30
CA PRO A 57 13.21 10.93 -11.17
C PRO A 57 11.74 10.58 -11.41
N ALA A 58 11.34 9.33 -11.14
CA ALA A 58 9.94 8.92 -11.25
C ALA A 58 9.03 9.62 -10.23
N GLY A 59 9.58 10.08 -9.11
CA GLY A 59 8.83 10.73 -8.02
C GLY A 59 8.17 9.74 -7.06
N CYS A 60 7.89 10.20 -5.84
CA CYS A 60 7.31 9.35 -4.79
C CYS A 60 5.87 8.91 -5.07
N GLY A 61 5.08 9.70 -5.82
CA GLY A 61 3.72 9.32 -6.22
C GLY A 61 3.69 8.03 -7.05
N PRO A 62 4.29 7.99 -8.25
CA PRO A 62 4.37 6.78 -9.06
C PRO A 62 5.04 5.60 -8.35
N GLU A 63 6.04 5.86 -7.50
CA GLU A 63 6.72 4.82 -6.72
C GLU A 63 5.78 4.19 -5.68
N ALA A 64 5.06 4.99 -4.90
CA ALA A 64 4.08 4.50 -3.92
C ALA A 64 2.94 3.73 -4.60
N ALA A 65 2.45 4.21 -5.74
CA ALA A 65 1.47 3.49 -6.55
C ALA A 65 2.02 2.14 -7.04
N ARG A 66 3.26 2.10 -7.53
CA ARG A 66 3.91 0.86 -7.94
C ARG A 66 4.04 -0.13 -6.79
N ILE A 67 4.47 0.31 -5.61
CA ILE A 67 4.60 -0.56 -4.43
C ILE A 67 3.24 -1.12 -4.02
N LEU A 68 2.20 -0.28 -4.01
CA LEU A 68 0.84 -0.71 -3.73
C LEU A 68 0.37 -1.76 -4.75
N LEU A 69 0.54 -1.51 -6.05
CA LEU A 69 0.14 -2.45 -7.10
C LEU A 69 0.95 -3.76 -7.06
N ALA A 70 2.23 -3.70 -6.70
CA ALA A 70 3.07 -4.88 -6.50
C ALA A 70 2.53 -5.78 -5.38
N TYR A 71 2.04 -5.17 -4.29
CA TYR A 71 1.37 -5.91 -3.22
C TYR A 71 0.11 -6.62 -3.74
N TYR A 72 -0.67 -5.96 -4.60
CA TYR A 72 -1.89 -6.55 -5.16
C TYR A 72 -1.59 -7.68 -6.14
N ASP A 73 -0.57 -7.53 -6.98
CA ASP A 73 -0.10 -8.61 -7.86
C ASP A 73 0.30 -9.84 -7.05
N ARG A 74 1.02 -9.61 -5.94
CA ARG A 74 1.52 -10.67 -5.08
C ARG A 74 0.42 -11.33 -4.25
N ARG A 75 -0.46 -10.55 -3.62
CA ARG A 75 -1.47 -11.05 -2.66
C ARG A 75 -2.71 -11.61 -3.33
N TYR A 76 -3.14 -10.99 -4.42
CA TYR A 76 -4.45 -11.26 -5.01
C TYR A 76 -4.35 -11.80 -6.44
N GLY A 77 -3.15 -12.02 -6.98
CA GLY A 77 -2.97 -12.58 -8.32
C GLY A 77 -3.21 -11.58 -9.44
N TYR A 78 -3.24 -10.27 -9.14
CA TYR A 78 -3.30 -9.28 -10.21
C TYR A 78 -2.00 -9.30 -11.02
N ARG A 79 -2.05 -8.71 -12.22
CA ARG A 79 -0.90 -8.62 -13.13
C ARG A 79 -0.67 -7.18 -13.57
N PHE A 80 -0.80 -6.25 -12.64
CA PHE A 80 -0.60 -4.83 -12.89
C PHE A 80 0.81 -4.54 -13.37
N LEU A 81 1.82 -5.20 -12.81
CA LEU A 81 3.23 -4.93 -13.08
C LEU A 81 3.96 -6.12 -13.72
N ALA A 82 3.41 -7.33 -13.60
CA ALA A 82 4.06 -8.59 -13.97
C ALA A 82 4.64 -8.61 -15.39
N ASP A 83 3.96 -7.97 -16.35
CA ASP A 83 4.36 -8.02 -17.76
C ASP A 83 5.40 -6.94 -18.14
N GLY A 84 5.78 -6.06 -17.21
CA GLY A 84 6.82 -5.06 -17.44
C GLY A 84 6.98 -4.04 -16.32
N PRO A 85 7.67 -4.37 -15.20
CA PRO A 85 7.79 -3.46 -14.04
C PRO A 85 8.47 -2.12 -14.36
N ALA A 86 9.41 -2.11 -15.31
CA ALA A 86 10.09 -0.89 -15.76
C ALA A 86 9.19 -0.01 -16.67
N ALA A 87 8.36 -0.64 -17.51
CA ALA A 87 7.38 0.09 -18.31
C ALA A 87 6.25 0.65 -17.43
N ALA A 88 5.83 -0.11 -16.41
CA ALA A 88 4.78 0.26 -15.49
C ALA A 88 5.06 1.57 -14.74
N ILE A 89 6.28 1.75 -14.20
CA ILE A 89 6.63 2.98 -13.48
C ILE A 89 6.65 4.20 -14.42
N ALA A 90 7.11 4.03 -15.67
CA ALA A 90 7.10 5.10 -16.66
C ALA A 90 5.67 5.46 -17.10
N GLU A 91 4.77 4.48 -17.19
CA GLU A 91 3.36 4.70 -17.47
C GLU A 91 2.64 5.41 -16.32
N LEU A 92 2.86 4.96 -15.08
CA LEU A 92 2.34 5.62 -13.86
C LEU A 92 2.81 7.07 -13.78
N TYR A 93 4.10 7.33 -14.03
CA TYR A 93 4.65 8.69 -14.12
C TYR A 93 3.87 9.58 -15.10
N LYS A 94 3.61 9.08 -16.31
CA LYS A 94 2.88 9.82 -17.35
C LYS A 94 1.41 10.05 -16.95
N LEU A 95 0.74 9.00 -16.48
CA LEU A 95 -0.68 9.06 -16.10
C LEU A 95 -0.95 9.96 -14.90
N MET A 96 -0.02 10.00 -13.95
CA MET A 96 -0.10 10.88 -12.78
C MET A 96 0.37 12.31 -13.07
N GLY A 97 0.76 12.62 -14.31
CA GLY A 97 1.22 13.95 -14.69
C GLY A 97 2.40 14.42 -13.85
N THR A 98 3.27 13.50 -13.42
CA THR A 98 4.42 13.83 -12.57
C THR A 98 5.37 14.73 -13.34
N ILE A 99 5.78 15.83 -12.72
CA ILE A 99 6.74 16.77 -13.30
C ILE A 99 8.06 16.74 -12.55
N THR A 100 9.15 17.04 -13.24
CA THR A 100 10.45 17.24 -12.57
C THR A 100 10.54 18.67 -12.07
N ILE A 101 10.92 18.83 -10.80
CA ILE A 101 11.26 20.11 -10.20
C ILE A 101 12.69 20.07 -9.65
N VAL A 102 13.26 21.24 -9.38
CA VAL A 102 14.55 21.35 -8.67
C VAL A 102 14.28 21.86 -7.27
N TRP A 103 14.65 21.06 -6.25
CA TRP A 103 14.52 21.41 -4.84
C TRP A 103 15.84 21.14 -4.11
N GLY A 104 16.37 22.13 -3.40
CA GLY A 104 17.67 22.00 -2.73
C GLY A 104 18.83 21.65 -3.68
N GLY A 105 18.74 22.05 -4.96
CA GLY A 105 19.72 21.71 -5.99
C GLY A 105 19.61 20.28 -6.55
N GLN A 106 18.60 19.51 -6.14
CA GLN A 106 18.36 18.14 -6.61
C GLN A 106 17.09 18.06 -7.46
N HIS A 107 17.12 17.23 -8.49
CA HIS A 107 15.94 16.93 -9.30
C HIS A 107 15.01 16.00 -8.51
N GLN A 108 13.73 16.38 -8.41
CA GLN A 108 12.69 15.63 -7.70
C GLN A 108 11.46 15.49 -8.59
N GLY A 109 10.73 14.38 -8.44
CA GLY A 109 9.44 14.20 -9.11
C GLY A 109 8.30 14.72 -8.23
N LEU A 110 7.48 15.63 -8.74
CA LEU A 110 6.29 16.16 -8.09
C LEU A 110 5.03 15.56 -8.71
N THR A 111 4.17 14.99 -7.87
CA THR A 111 2.84 14.52 -8.25
C THR A 111 1.78 15.25 -7.42
N TRP A 112 0.81 15.87 -8.08
CA TRP A 112 -0.30 16.53 -7.40
C TRP A 112 -1.31 15.52 -6.85
N PRO A 113 -1.97 15.79 -5.70
CA PRO A 113 -2.95 14.87 -5.08
C PRO A 113 -4.06 14.39 -6.01
N TRP A 114 -4.67 15.32 -6.76
CA TRP A 114 -5.73 15.01 -7.72
C TRP A 114 -5.21 14.21 -8.92
N ALA A 115 -3.95 14.41 -9.31
CA ALA A 115 -3.33 13.69 -10.42
C ALA A 115 -2.90 12.27 -10.01
N PHE A 116 -2.47 12.09 -8.76
CA PHE A 116 -2.16 10.78 -8.19
C PHE A 116 -3.37 9.83 -8.29
N THR A 117 -4.52 10.25 -7.76
CA THR A 117 -5.75 9.43 -7.76
C THR A 117 -6.27 9.17 -9.16
N ALA A 118 -6.32 10.18 -10.02
CA ALA A 118 -6.74 10.04 -11.41
C ALA A 118 -5.80 9.11 -12.20
N GLY A 119 -4.49 9.25 -12.01
CA GLY A 119 -3.47 8.43 -12.68
C GLY A 119 -3.49 6.98 -12.22
N LEU A 120 -3.63 6.73 -10.91
CA LEU A 120 -3.75 5.37 -10.35
C LEU A 120 -4.99 4.66 -10.90
N ARG A 121 -6.14 5.36 -10.89
CA ARG A 121 -7.39 4.86 -11.48
C ARG A 121 -7.19 4.50 -12.94
N ALA A 122 -6.69 5.44 -13.75
CA ALA A 122 -6.49 5.24 -15.18
C ALA A 122 -5.55 4.06 -15.48
N TYR A 123 -4.53 3.84 -14.64
CA TYR A 123 -3.61 2.72 -14.79
C TYR A 123 -4.29 1.37 -14.55
N ILE A 124 -5.08 1.26 -13.48
CA ILE A 124 -5.80 0.03 -13.12
C ILE A 124 -6.89 -0.26 -14.16
N GLU A 125 -7.66 0.74 -14.60
CA GLU A 125 -8.76 0.58 -15.55
C GLU A 125 -8.32 0.07 -16.92
N ARG A 126 -7.06 0.32 -17.32
CA ARG A 126 -6.46 -0.27 -18.53
C ARG A 126 -6.30 -1.79 -18.46
N LYS A 127 -6.25 -2.35 -17.25
CA LYS A 127 -6.02 -3.78 -16.99
C LYS A 127 -7.26 -4.47 -16.40
N CYS A 128 -8.14 -3.71 -15.76
CA CYS A 128 -9.41 -4.14 -15.18
C CYS A 128 -10.56 -3.31 -15.78
N PRO A 129 -11.16 -3.72 -16.92
CA PRO A 129 -12.11 -2.90 -17.67
C PRO A 129 -13.40 -2.53 -16.93
N ARG A 130 -13.83 -3.32 -15.92
CA ARG A 130 -15.00 -3.00 -15.10
C ARG A 130 -14.74 -1.94 -14.02
N GLY A 131 -13.52 -1.43 -13.95
CA GLY A 131 -13.20 -0.25 -13.16
C GLY A 131 -12.45 -0.55 -11.87
N VAL A 132 -12.24 0.52 -11.10
CA VAL A 132 -11.73 0.47 -9.73
C VAL A 132 -12.44 1.53 -8.88
N VAL A 133 -12.74 1.19 -7.63
CA VAL A 133 -13.22 2.15 -6.64
C VAL A 133 -12.02 2.53 -5.77
N LEU A 134 -11.63 3.80 -5.83
CA LEU A 134 -10.59 4.36 -4.97
C LEU A 134 -11.25 5.11 -3.82
N GLY A 135 -10.76 4.88 -2.60
CA GLY A 135 -11.13 5.64 -1.43
C GLY A 135 -10.10 6.72 -1.10
N THR A 136 -10.57 7.79 -0.47
CA THR A 136 -9.74 8.91 -0.01
C THR A 136 -10.18 9.36 1.38
N ALA A 137 -9.25 9.78 2.22
CA ALA A 137 -9.56 10.38 3.52
C ALA A 137 -8.53 11.46 3.87
N ASP A 138 -8.98 12.59 4.37
CA ASP A 138 -8.16 13.68 4.89
C ASP A 138 -8.76 14.20 6.21
N GLY A 139 -8.10 15.18 6.82
CA GLY A 139 -8.56 15.81 8.05
C GLY A 139 -7.46 15.95 9.09
N SER A 140 -7.82 15.83 10.37
CA SER A 140 -6.83 15.88 11.45
C SER A 140 -5.92 14.67 11.43
N LEU A 141 -4.69 14.81 11.92
CA LEU A 141 -3.74 13.69 12.05
C LEU A 141 -4.36 12.51 12.82
N ALA A 142 -5.13 12.79 13.87
CA ALA A 142 -5.81 11.76 14.66
C ALA A 142 -6.89 11.01 13.86
N ALA A 143 -7.70 11.72 13.07
CA ALA A 143 -8.73 11.09 12.23
C ALA A 143 -8.11 10.25 11.12
N VAL A 144 -7.06 10.78 10.47
CA VAL A 144 -6.31 10.05 9.44
C VAL A 144 -5.60 8.83 10.01
N PHE A 145 -4.98 8.95 11.19
CA PHE A 145 -4.40 7.81 11.89
C PHE A 145 -5.43 6.73 12.20
N ALA A 146 -6.59 7.09 12.77
CA ALA A 146 -7.65 6.13 13.08
C ALA A 146 -8.15 5.40 11.83
N ARG A 147 -8.33 6.13 10.71
CA ARG A 147 -8.72 5.53 9.44
C ARG A 147 -7.65 4.59 8.88
N SER A 148 -6.39 4.97 9.02
CA SER A 148 -5.24 4.16 8.59
C SER A 148 -5.17 2.84 9.37
N VAL A 149 -5.37 2.89 10.69
CA VAL A 149 -5.43 1.69 11.55
C VAL A 149 -6.57 0.76 11.12
N GLU A 150 -7.78 1.29 10.87
CA GLU A 150 -8.92 0.49 10.38
C GLU A 150 -8.59 -0.23 9.07
N LEU A 151 -7.96 0.47 8.11
CA LEU A 151 -7.58 -0.11 6.82
C LEU A 151 -6.55 -1.24 7.00
N ILE A 152 -5.51 -1.03 7.83
CA ILE A 152 -4.50 -2.06 8.09
C ILE A 152 -5.08 -3.27 8.80
N GLN A 153 -5.98 -3.08 9.76
CA GLN A 153 -6.68 -4.19 10.44
C GLN A 153 -7.55 -5.00 9.48
N ARG A 154 -8.08 -4.38 8.42
CA ARG A 154 -8.77 -5.06 7.31
C ARG A 154 -7.81 -5.73 6.31
N GLY A 155 -6.50 -5.60 6.49
CA GLY A 155 -5.48 -6.11 5.57
C GLY A 155 -5.30 -5.26 4.31
N VAL A 156 -5.68 -3.98 4.34
CA VAL A 156 -5.63 -3.06 3.21
C VAL A 156 -4.45 -2.08 3.37
N PRO A 157 -3.30 -2.33 2.71
CA PRO A 157 -2.27 -1.31 2.61
C PRO A 157 -2.77 -0.16 1.74
N HIS A 158 -2.28 1.03 2.01
CA HIS A 158 -2.78 2.26 1.39
C HIS A 158 -1.67 3.30 1.30
N VAL A 159 -1.85 4.31 0.47
CA VAL A 159 -0.87 5.40 0.32
C VAL A 159 -1.22 6.52 1.27
N VAL A 160 -0.21 7.06 1.96
CA VAL A 160 -0.27 8.31 2.71
C VAL A 160 0.52 9.37 1.95
N LEU A 161 -0.08 10.56 1.81
CA LEU A 161 0.59 11.79 1.45
C LEU A 161 0.73 12.64 2.70
N PHE A 162 1.94 13.04 3.05
CA PHE A 162 2.22 13.84 4.25
C PHE A 162 3.31 14.88 3.98
N ASP A 163 3.39 15.89 4.84
CA ASP A 163 4.53 16.82 4.81
C ASP A 163 5.75 16.14 5.44
N TRP A 164 6.76 15.93 4.61
CA TRP A 164 8.00 15.27 4.97
C TRP A 164 8.85 16.08 5.96
N ALA A 165 8.81 17.42 5.90
CA ALA A 165 9.65 18.29 6.74
C ALA A 165 8.87 19.26 7.63
N GLY A 166 7.54 19.18 7.64
CA GLY A 166 6.65 19.96 8.49
C GLY A 166 6.69 21.45 8.34
N LYS A 167 6.65 21.92 7.10
CA LYS A 167 6.60 23.35 6.77
C LYS A 167 5.27 23.79 6.15
N GLY A 168 4.26 22.91 6.09
CA GLY A 168 2.90 23.17 5.61
C GLY A 168 2.82 23.54 4.13
N GLY A 169 3.79 23.14 3.31
CA GLY A 169 3.96 23.58 1.92
C GLY A 169 3.54 22.55 0.86
N ILE A 170 3.53 22.98 -0.42
CA ILE A 170 3.44 22.07 -1.58
C ILE A 170 4.69 21.17 -1.67
N PHE A 171 5.80 21.66 -1.13
CA PHE A 171 6.99 20.89 -0.79
C PHE A 171 7.46 21.22 0.63
N PRO A 172 8.06 20.25 1.33
CA PRO A 172 8.32 18.89 0.87
C PRO A 172 7.20 17.92 1.25
N ASN A 173 6.39 17.46 0.28
CA ASN A 173 5.40 16.40 0.50
C ASN A 173 5.93 15.06 0.01
N HIS A 174 5.56 13.95 0.66
CA HIS A 174 5.99 12.60 0.29
C HIS A 174 4.81 11.63 0.23
N TYR A 175 4.77 10.82 -0.82
CA TYR A 175 3.85 9.67 -0.92
C TYR A 175 4.58 8.41 -0.46
N ALA A 176 4.00 7.68 0.47
CA ALA A 176 4.52 6.41 0.97
C ALA A 176 3.38 5.39 1.14
N VAL A 177 3.70 4.09 1.15
CA VAL A 177 2.69 3.05 1.38
C VAL A 177 2.65 2.72 2.87
N VAL A 178 1.53 2.96 3.54
CA VAL A 178 1.30 2.47 4.89
C VAL A 178 1.09 0.95 4.83
N VAL A 179 1.89 0.25 5.61
CA VAL A 179 1.87 -1.22 5.73
C VAL A 179 1.65 -1.65 7.18
N GLY A 180 1.63 -0.75 8.15
CA GLY A 180 1.46 -1.12 9.54
C GLY A 180 1.16 0.05 10.47
N TYR A 181 0.96 -0.26 11.74
CA TYR A 181 0.76 0.73 12.80
C TYR A 181 1.33 0.27 14.15
N ASP A 182 1.46 1.21 15.08
CA ASP A 182 1.71 0.98 16.50
C ASP A 182 0.87 1.94 17.36
N ILE A 183 -0.04 1.37 18.15
CA ILE A 183 -0.90 2.04 19.13
C ILE A 183 -0.51 1.77 20.58
N SER A 184 0.57 1.02 20.81
CA SER A 184 0.96 0.62 22.17
C SER A 184 1.34 1.83 23.02
N GLY A 185 0.86 1.89 24.27
CA GLY A 185 1.17 2.98 25.20
C GLY A 185 0.88 4.37 24.64
N GLU A 186 -0.31 4.56 24.07
CA GLU A 186 -0.81 5.82 23.48
C GLU A 186 -0.09 6.32 22.21
N ARG A 187 0.83 5.51 21.65
CA ARG A 187 1.52 5.86 20.40
C ARG A 187 0.53 6.02 19.24
N ARG A 188 0.90 6.86 18.28
CA ARG A 188 0.18 7.02 17.01
C ARG A 188 1.15 6.92 15.86
N HIS A 189 1.77 5.75 15.71
CA HIS A 189 2.76 5.57 14.66
C HIS A 189 2.20 4.78 13.49
N LEU A 190 2.49 5.24 12.27
CA LEU A 190 2.32 4.46 11.06
C LEU A 190 3.67 3.85 10.65
N VAL A 191 3.61 2.61 10.17
CA VAL A 191 4.75 1.94 9.53
C VAL A 191 4.57 2.07 8.02
N LEU A 192 5.52 2.71 7.38
CA LEU A 192 5.53 3.06 5.97
C LEU A 192 6.57 2.22 5.22
N ASN A 193 6.26 1.79 4.00
CA ASN A 193 7.26 1.57 2.96
C ASN A 193 7.47 2.90 2.22
N PRO A 194 8.65 3.55 2.36
CA PRO A 194 8.86 4.91 1.89
C PRO A 194 9.23 5.01 0.40
N GLY A 195 9.42 3.89 -0.29
CA GLY A 195 9.82 3.89 -1.71
C GLY A 195 11.28 4.29 -1.95
N TRP A 196 12.16 4.00 -0.99
CA TRP A 196 13.59 4.31 -1.05
C TRP A 196 14.50 3.08 -1.09
N GLY A 197 13.96 1.91 -1.41
CA GLY A 197 14.74 0.67 -1.50
C GLY A 197 14.97 -0.03 -0.16
N TYR A 198 14.28 0.40 0.91
CA TYR A 198 14.24 -0.30 2.19
C TYR A 198 12.79 -0.43 2.69
N ASP A 199 12.56 -1.37 3.61
CA ASP A 199 11.22 -1.84 3.94
C ASP A 199 10.38 -0.86 4.75
N PHE A 200 10.90 -0.38 5.87
CA PHE A 200 10.05 0.22 6.89
C PHE A 200 10.60 1.52 7.46
N GLN A 201 9.70 2.49 7.58
CA GLN A 201 9.91 3.77 8.23
C GLN A 201 8.74 4.08 9.18
N LEU A 202 9.04 4.73 10.29
CA LEU A 202 8.09 5.09 11.32
C LEU A 202 7.71 6.58 11.18
N LEU A 203 6.44 6.85 10.90
CA LEU A 203 5.86 8.19 10.90
C LEU A 203 5.06 8.41 12.19
N ASP A 204 5.36 9.48 12.91
CA ASP A 204 4.61 9.86 14.12
C ASP A 204 3.45 10.79 13.77
N MET A 205 2.23 10.28 13.88
CA MET A 205 1.00 11.01 13.61
C MET A 205 0.59 11.92 14.78
N SER A 206 1.38 11.97 15.85
CA SER A 206 1.25 12.99 16.91
C SER A 206 2.08 14.23 16.59
N ASP A 207 3.04 14.14 15.67
CA ASP A 207 3.88 15.26 15.28
C ASP A 207 3.11 16.17 14.29
N PRO A 208 2.78 17.42 14.67
CA PRO A 208 2.10 18.35 13.77
C PRO A 208 2.91 18.65 12.51
N ALA A 209 4.23 18.41 12.51
CA ALA A 209 5.07 18.51 11.33
C ALA A 209 4.68 17.51 10.23
N ALA A 210 3.98 16.42 10.52
CA ALA A 210 3.52 15.51 9.48
C ALA A 210 2.35 16.10 8.65
N ALA A 211 1.69 17.16 9.13
CA ALA A 211 0.53 17.74 8.48
C ALA A 211 0.90 18.70 7.33
N PRO A 212 0.08 18.79 6.26
CA PRO A 212 -1.19 18.09 6.06
C PRO A 212 -1.00 16.61 5.70
N VAL A 213 -2.00 15.78 5.99
CA VAL A 213 -2.00 14.36 5.65
C VAL A 213 -3.27 13.94 4.91
N ALA A 214 -3.13 13.08 3.90
CA ALA A 214 -4.23 12.45 3.18
C ALA A 214 -3.92 10.97 2.89
N LEU A 215 -4.95 10.13 2.85
CA LEU A 215 -4.89 8.71 2.52
C LEU A 215 -5.56 8.44 1.18
N TYR A 216 -5.03 7.45 0.47
CA TYR A 216 -5.57 6.92 -0.78
C TYR A 216 -5.48 5.40 -0.79
N TRP A 217 -6.55 4.70 -1.12
CA TRP A 217 -6.54 3.23 -1.18
C TRP A 217 -7.42 2.70 -2.30
N ILE A 218 -7.21 1.45 -2.66
CA ILE A 218 -8.11 0.68 -3.52
C ILE A 218 -9.17 0.08 -2.60
N GLU A 219 -10.41 0.56 -2.69
CA GLU A 219 -11.54 0.03 -1.92
C GLU A 219 -12.04 -1.26 -2.57
N GLU A 220 -12.18 -1.25 -3.89
CA GLU A 220 -12.74 -2.39 -4.63
C GLU A 220 -12.22 -2.42 -6.08
N ILE A 221 -11.99 -3.63 -6.58
CA ILE A 221 -11.84 -3.91 -8.01
C ILE A 221 -12.91 -4.97 -8.35
N PRO A 222 -13.95 -4.63 -9.13
CA PRO A 222 -15.10 -5.53 -9.36
C PRO A 222 -14.77 -6.85 -10.08
N ASP A 223 -13.61 -6.91 -10.75
CA ASP A 223 -13.12 -8.08 -11.49
C ASP A 223 -11.81 -8.58 -10.86
N PRO A 224 -11.88 -9.34 -9.76
CA PRO A 224 -10.70 -10.00 -9.23
C PRO A 224 -10.20 -11.09 -10.20
N PRO A 225 -8.89 -11.41 -10.20
CA PRO A 225 -8.34 -12.51 -10.98
C PRO A 225 -9.00 -13.83 -10.58
N PRO A 226 -9.06 -14.84 -11.48
CA PRO A 226 -9.77 -16.10 -11.25
C PRO A 226 -9.09 -17.05 -10.25
N GLY A 227 -8.29 -16.53 -9.32
CA GLY A 227 -7.54 -17.33 -8.34
C GLY A 227 -6.15 -17.76 -8.82
N GLU A 228 -5.56 -17.05 -9.78
CA GLU A 228 -4.17 -17.28 -10.20
C GLU A 228 -3.19 -17.07 -9.04
N PRO A 229 -2.08 -17.83 -8.99
CA PRO A 229 -1.00 -17.56 -8.05
C PRO A 229 -0.48 -16.13 -8.20
N GLY A 230 -0.26 -15.47 -7.07
CA GLY A 230 0.35 -14.14 -7.03
C GLY A 230 1.71 -14.08 -7.71
N VAL A 231 2.02 -12.93 -8.32
CA VAL A 231 3.33 -12.68 -8.93
C VAL A 231 4.19 -11.83 -8.01
N ALA A 232 5.36 -12.36 -7.67
CA ALA A 232 6.38 -11.63 -6.92
C ALA A 232 7.03 -10.53 -7.77
N ILE A 233 6.90 -9.28 -7.36
CA ILE A 233 7.57 -8.13 -7.99
C ILE A 233 8.57 -7.53 -7.01
N GLY A 234 9.83 -7.42 -7.42
CA GLY A 234 10.88 -6.84 -6.59
C GLY A 234 11.40 -7.78 -5.48
N PRO A 235 12.28 -7.27 -4.60
CA PRO A 235 12.82 -8.03 -3.48
C PRO A 235 11.74 -8.39 -2.45
N PRO A 236 11.90 -9.50 -1.70
CA PRO A 236 10.99 -9.85 -0.62
C PRO A 236 11.04 -8.82 0.51
N SER A 237 9.89 -8.53 1.09
CA SER A 237 9.79 -7.58 2.20
C SER A 237 10.30 -8.19 3.51
N GLY A 238 10.97 -7.37 4.31
CA GLY A 238 11.50 -7.76 5.62
C GLY A 238 12.67 -8.74 5.52
N ALA A 239 13.41 -8.72 4.41
CA ALA A 239 14.60 -9.55 4.25
C ALA A 239 15.60 -9.30 5.40
N GLY A 240 16.03 -10.37 6.08
CA GLY A 240 16.90 -10.27 7.26
C GLY A 240 16.20 -9.83 8.56
N MET A 241 14.87 -9.67 8.56
CA MET A 241 14.06 -9.36 9.74
C MET A 241 13.26 -10.57 10.26
N TRP A 242 13.54 -11.76 9.72
CA TRP A 242 12.93 -13.02 10.09
C TRP A 242 13.90 -13.86 10.93
N GLU A 243 13.41 -14.37 12.06
CA GLU A 243 14.16 -15.27 12.93
C GLU A 243 13.37 -16.55 13.22
N VAL A 244 14.08 -17.64 13.50
CA VAL A 244 13.47 -18.90 13.96
C VAL A 244 13.82 -19.08 15.44
N GLU A 245 12.81 -19.05 16.30
CA GLU A 245 12.97 -19.19 17.75
C GLU A 245 12.09 -20.35 18.24
N GLY A 246 12.70 -21.38 18.84
CA GLY A 246 11.98 -22.57 19.32
C GLY A 246 11.25 -23.35 18.20
N GLY A 247 11.72 -23.25 16.95
CA GLY A 247 11.10 -23.89 15.79
C GLY A 247 9.95 -23.11 15.14
N ALA A 248 9.61 -21.93 15.67
CA ALA A 248 8.60 -21.03 15.10
C ALA A 248 9.25 -19.80 14.46
N ALA A 249 8.79 -19.41 13.28
CA ALA A 249 9.19 -18.15 12.65
C ALA A 249 8.62 -16.95 13.44
N ARG A 250 9.43 -15.92 13.59
CA ARG A 250 9.10 -14.64 14.25
C ARG A 250 9.60 -13.48 13.40
N PHE A 251 8.81 -12.42 13.33
CA PHE A 251 9.19 -11.21 12.62
C PHE A 251 9.70 -10.15 13.60
N ARG A 252 10.88 -9.60 13.35
CA ARG A 252 11.58 -8.59 14.18
C ARG A 252 11.95 -7.38 13.31
N PRO A 253 11.00 -6.46 13.08
CA PRO A 253 11.21 -5.38 12.14
C PRO A 253 12.22 -4.36 12.67
N VAL A 254 13.02 -3.85 11.73
CA VAL A 254 13.89 -2.68 11.93
C VAL A 254 13.26 -1.53 11.14
N LEU A 255 12.90 -0.47 11.86
CA LEU A 255 12.18 0.68 11.32
C LEU A 255 13.09 1.90 11.34
N HIS A 256 13.20 2.61 10.24
CA HIS A 256 13.88 3.92 10.22
C HIS A 256 12.95 4.99 10.81
N LEU A 257 13.47 6.03 11.46
CA LEU A 257 12.62 7.18 11.82
C LEU A 257 12.37 8.04 10.59
N HIS A 258 11.16 8.60 10.42
CA HIS A 258 10.90 9.51 9.30
C HIS A 258 11.76 10.78 9.40
N SER A 259 11.82 11.39 10.57
CA SER A 259 12.52 12.66 10.80
C SER A 259 14.05 12.55 10.85
N ASP A 260 14.58 11.34 11.05
CA ASP A 260 16.01 11.04 11.09
C ASP A 260 16.27 9.63 10.52
N PRO A 261 16.28 9.44 9.19
CA PRO A 261 16.37 8.13 8.56
C PRO A 261 17.59 7.27 8.98
N PRO A 262 18.78 7.84 9.29
CA PRO A 262 19.87 7.06 9.87
C PRO A 262 19.57 6.41 11.23
N ARG A 263 18.62 6.95 12.00
CA ARG A 263 18.18 6.35 13.27
C ARG A 263 17.15 5.26 13.02
N ILE A 264 17.35 4.15 13.74
CA ILE A 264 16.49 2.97 13.66
C ILE A 264 15.85 2.64 15.01
N VAL A 265 14.63 2.10 14.95
CA VAL A 265 13.87 1.52 16.04
C VAL A 265 13.74 0.02 15.76
N ARG A 266 14.05 -0.81 16.74
CA ARG A 266 13.83 -2.26 16.66
C ARG A 266 12.63 -2.63 17.50
N TRP A 267 11.67 -3.32 16.91
CA TRP A 267 10.59 -3.91 17.69
C TRP A 267 10.99 -5.29 18.21
N PRO A 268 10.37 -5.75 19.32
CA PRO A 268 10.50 -7.14 19.75
C PRO A 268 9.96 -8.10 18.67
N PRO A 269 10.24 -9.41 18.76
CA PRO A 269 9.60 -10.40 17.91
C PRO A 269 8.06 -10.37 18.00
N SER A 270 7.41 -10.53 16.85
CA SER A 270 5.96 -10.66 16.71
C SER A 270 5.40 -11.79 17.58
N THR A 271 4.28 -11.55 18.26
CA THR A 271 3.58 -12.56 19.07
C THR A 271 2.89 -13.59 18.20
N ARG A 272 2.34 -13.15 17.06
CA ARG A 272 1.56 -13.96 16.13
C ARG A 272 1.89 -13.60 14.68
N LEU A 273 1.80 -14.61 13.82
CA LEU A 273 1.89 -14.47 12.37
C LEU A 273 0.64 -15.09 11.76
N GLU A 274 0.07 -14.44 10.75
CA GLU A 274 -0.99 -14.99 9.89
C GLU A 274 -0.52 -14.98 8.43
N PHE A 275 -0.81 -16.08 7.73
CA PHE A 275 -0.40 -16.30 6.34
C PHE A 275 -1.65 -16.24 5.45
N PRO A 276 -2.04 -15.07 4.94
CA PRO A 276 -3.30 -14.89 4.20
C PRO A 276 -3.31 -15.60 2.85
N VAL A 277 -2.15 -16.04 2.34
CA VAL A 277 -2.02 -16.76 1.07
C VAL A 277 -1.27 -18.07 1.33
N SER A 278 -1.95 -19.19 1.10
CA SER A 278 -1.36 -20.53 1.29
C SER A 278 -0.16 -20.74 0.36
N GLY A 279 0.98 -21.17 0.92
CA GLY A 279 2.20 -21.46 0.15
C GLY A 279 3.00 -20.23 -0.29
N VAL A 280 2.64 -19.03 0.17
CA VAL A 280 3.40 -17.79 -0.08
C VAL A 280 3.91 -17.23 1.25
N GLU A 281 5.11 -17.64 1.62
CA GLU A 281 5.68 -17.39 2.97
C GLU A 281 6.11 -15.94 3.20
N ASP A 282 6.16 -15.11 2.17
CA ASP A 282 6.55 -13.70 2.26
C ASP A 282 5.39 -12.70 2.16
N ILE A 283 4.15 -13.20 2.18
CA ILE A 283 2.96 -12.41 2.52
C ILE A 283 2.51 -12.84 3.89
N VAL A 284 2.77 -11.99 4.88
CA VAL A 284 2.54 -12.31 6.28
C VAL A 284 1.94 -11.10 6.97
N ILE A 285 0.99 -11.35 7.85
CA ILE A 285 0.49 -10.37 8.79
C ILE A 285 1.19 -10.65 10.12
N ALA A 286 2.15 -9.78 10.48
CA ALA A 286 2.85 -9.86 11.76
C ALA A 286 2.14 -8.99 12.79
N MET A 287 1.86 -9.56 13.96
CA MET A 287 1.11 -8.91 15.03
C MET A 287 1.84 -8.96 16.36
N TRP A 288 1.61 -7.93 17.16
CA TRP A 288 2.01 -7.84 18.55
C TRP A 288 0.77 -7.53 19.38
N ASP A 289 0.33 -8.50 20.16
CA ASP A 289 -0.76 -8.35 21.11
C ASP A 289 -0.20 -7.77 22.44
N GLU A 290 -1.07 -7.19 23.29
CA GLU A 290 -0.68 -6.68 24.62
C GLU A 290 0.08 -7.77 25.41
N ARG A 291 1.12 -7.36 26.13
CA ARG A 291 1.74 -8.19 27.17
C ARG A 291 1.15 -7.86 28.53
#